data_AF-A0AAV7ZRM3-F1
#
_entry.id   AF-A0AAV7ZRM3-F1
#
_cell.length_a   1.000
_cell.length_b   1.000
_cell.length_c   1.000
_cell.angle_alpha   90.00
_cell.angle_beta   90.00
_cell.angle_gamma   90.00
#
_symmetry.space_group_name_H-M   'P 1'
#
loop_
_entity.id
_entity.type
_entity.pdbx_description
1 polymer ?
#
loop_
_entity_poly.entity_id
_entity_poly.type
_entity_poly.pdbx_seq_one_letter_code
_entity_poly.pdbx_strand_id
1 'polypeptide(L)'
;MSKENKIEIEKEIEIEIENEKKIEIEKEGSDEESKGEEEKEQNTEKEKEKEKGGEEKKKGPTKEQLEQIKKKVQEREAANEPKFIKGVDFSSFDLEDYIEGYQGHTRMERLLFIAQRSEIHQQKALKMFLEEVKKTRNIQKYRKIVEKYSDVLQDEKNLDQKWIDKTLKDSANTYDSLESNLKKAKENVNQEGIREGNLQLGHFYFDKGDLKSALKYYSRAKEATNDSIEIVNCCLAAIKTAMEGKSYSHISSYLNAAQKQSEDLEISTNGILKTINGLLQLTSREFKTAAHQFIHAPGKNTFEYPEIFTSLDIGIYGGFLSLATFNRRELKRNILDNEYFKNYLELVPEMRDIIYNFYESNYAAFVEGLEKIKPQLLLDQYLSSHVERLYIRIREKAIVQYFSPYLTVDMKKMAKDFGTSLELIEIEISNLIAEDKLAGKIDQKNKILHGTRINKRSQTFQEVLNFGKDYRRKTRALLLRANLIQNKMTVKRPRKKVMMGGENMNFMNLQLLNLMRGFN
;
A
#
# COMPACT_ATOMS: atom_id res chain seq x y z
N MET A 1 -19.34 7.45 29.69
CA MET A 1 -18.53 7.86 28.51
C MET A 1 -18.22 9.34 28.67
N SER A 2 -16.94 9.72 28.65
CA SER A 2 -16.50 11.10 28.92
C SER A 2 -16.99 12.07 27.83
N LYS A 3 -17.09 13.35 28.17
CA LYS A 3 -17.49 14.42 27.24
C LYS A 3 -16.57 14.54 26.03
N GLU A 4 -15.33 14.05 26.13
CA GLU A 4 -14.33 14.05 25.05
C GLU A 4 -14.68 13.04 23.94
N ASN A 5 -15.13 11.83 24.29
CA ASN A 5 -15.59 10.85 23.29
C ASN A 5 -16.81 11.36 22.50
N LYS A 6 -17.59 12.28 23.09
CA LYS A 6 -18.77 12.86 22.42
C LYS A 6 -18.37 13.90 21.36
N ILE A 7 -17.32 14.66 21.61
CA ILE A 7 -16.79 15.69 20.70
C ILE A 7 -16.05 15.04 19.52
N GLU A 8 -15.35 13.93 19.76
CA GLU A 8 -14.61 13.21 18.71
C GLU A 8 -15.57 12.52 17.73
N ILE A 9 -16.64 11.91 18.24
CA ILE A 9 -17.73 11.33 17.43
C ILE A 9 -18.51 12.42 16.67
N GLU A 10 -18.77 13.58 17.28
CA GLU A 10 -19.42 14.71 16.60
C GLU A 10 -18.59 15.25 15.43
N LYS A 11 -17.26 15.26 15.53
CA LYS A 11 -16.35 15.66 14.45
C LYS A 11 -16.28 14.64 13.31
N GLU A 12 -16.26 13.35 13.62
CA GLU A 12 -16.33 12.30 12.59
C GLU A 12 -17.66 12.33 11.82
N ILE A 13 -18.77 12.59 12.52
CA ILE A 13 -20.10 12.75 11.90
C ILE A 13 -20.17 13.98 10.98
N GLU A 14 -19.59 15.13 11.36
CA GLU A 14 -19.56 16.31 10.49
C GLU A 14 -18.73 16.07 9.22
N ILE A 15 -17.63 15.33 9.30
CA ILE A 15 -16.80 14.97 8.14
C ILE A 15 -17.54 14.00 7.21
N GLU A 16 -18.28 13.03 7.76
CA GLU A 16 -19.02 12.05 6.95
C GLU A 16 -20.23 12.69 6.22
N ILE A 17 -20.94 13.62 6.88
CA ILE A 17 -22.04 14.38 6.26
C ILE A 17 -21.52 15.29 5.14
N GLU A 18 -20.34 15.87 5.29
CA GLU A 18 -19.73 16.73 4.27
C GLU A 18 -19.24 15.92 3.05
N ASN A 19 -18.84 14.67 3.27
CA ASN A 19 -18.47 13.74 2.20
C ASN A 19 -19.69 13.16 1.47
N GLU A 20 -20.79 12.85 2.17
CA GLU A 20 -22.04 12.41 1.54
C GLU A 20 -22.68 13.52 0.70
N LYS A 21 -22.65 14.78 1.18
CA LYS A 21 -23.09 15.95 0.39
C LYS A 21 -22.26 16.17 -0.87
N LYS A 22 -20.95 15.90 -0.84
CA LYS A 22 -20.12 15.96 -2.05
C LYS A 22 -20.49 14.88 -3.06
N ILE A 23 -20.87 13.70 -2.60
CA ILE A 23 -21.27 12.58 -3.46
C ILE A 23 -22.67 12.80 -4.06
N GLU A 24 -23.59 13.44 -3.35
CA GLU A 24 -24.90 13.83 -3.90
C GLU A 24 -24.79 14.95 -4.93
N ILE A 25 -23.92 15.95 -4.70
CA ILE A 25 -23.65 17.02 -5.68
C ILE A 25 -23.00 16.47 -6.97
N GLU A 26 -22.17 15.44 -6.87
CA GLU A 26 -21.58 14.76 -8.04
C GLU A 26 -22.59 13.87 -8.80
N LYS A 27 -23.65 13.39 -8.14
CA LYS A 27 -24.73 12.63 -8.79
C LYS A 27 -25.76 13.53 -9.47
N GLU A 28 -26.16 14.62 -8.81
CA GLU A 28 -27.05 15.62 -9.41
C GLU A 28 -26.40 16.36 -10.61
N GLY A 29 -25.07 16.50 -10.61
CA GLY A 29 -24.31 17.04 -11.75
C GLY A 29 -24.20 16.12 -12.98
N SER A 30 -24.67 14.86 -12.89
CA SER A 30 -24.60 13.88 -13.98
C SER A 30 -25.92 13.63 -14.72
N ASP A 31 -27.04 14.15 -14.20
CA ASP A 31 -28.39 13.95 -14.77
C ASP A 31 -28.99 15.21 -15.44
N GLU A 32 -28.26 16.34 -15.50
CA GLU A 32 -28.68 17.60 -16.18
C GLU A 32 -27.99 17.86 -17.54
N GLU A 33 -27.70 16.82 -18.32
CA GLU A 33 -27.43 16.95 -19.78
C GLU A 33 -28.52 16.28 -20.62
N SER A 34 -29.80 16.49 -20.29
CA SER A 34 -30.87 16.35 -21.29
C SER A 34 -32.14 17.11 -20.90
N LYS A 35 -32.27 18.34 -21.41
CA LYS A 35 -33.50 18.95 -21.97
C LYS A 35 -33.36 20.47 -21.97
N GLY A 36 -33.68 21.03 -23.13
CA GLY A 36 -33.59 22.45 -23.41
C GLY A 36 -34.54 23.30 -22.59
N GLU A 37 -34.11 24.54 -22.48
CA GLU A 37 -34.77 25.70 -21.91
C GLU A 37 -36.19 25.91 -22.47
N GLU A 38 -37.18 25.97 -21.58
CA GLU A 38 -38.35 26.83 -21.75
C GLU A 38 -38.85 27.27 -20.37
N GLU A 39 -39.18 28.56 -20.28
CA GLU A 39 -39.93 29.23 -19.20
C GLU A 39 -39.19 29.56 -17.88
N LYS A 40 -38.55 30.73 -17.91
CA LYS A 40 -38.42 31.62 -16.75
C LYS A 40 -39.69 32.47 -16.65
N GLU A 41 -40.43 32.35 -15.57
CA GLU A 41 -41.09 33.46 -14.86
C GLU A 41 -41.72 32.94 -13.57
N GLN A 42 -41.79 33.78 -12.55
CA GLN A 42 -42.33 33.54 -11.19
C GLN A 42 -41.36 32.92 -10.16
N ASN A 43 -40.36 33.71 -9.77
CA ASN A 43 -39.76 33.57 -8.44
C ASN A 43 -39.39 34.96 -7.89
N THR A 44 -40.41 35.68 -7.43
CA THR A 44 -40.26 36.88 -6.59
C THR A 44 -41.42 36.90 -5.60
N GLU A 45 -41.40 35.99 -4.63
CA GLU A 45 -42.16 36.08 -3.38
C GLU A 45 -41.85 34.86 -2.49
N LYS A 46 -40.64 34.77 -1.94
CA LYS A 46 -40.30 33.82 -0.86
C LYS A 46 -38.96 34.08 -0.15
N GLU A 47 -38.44 35.32 -0.20
CA GLU A 47 -37.20 35.71 0.50
C GLU A 47 -37.41 36.77 1.59
N LYS A 48 -38.59 36.84 2.21
CA LYS A 48 -38.82 37.74 3.37
C LYS A 48 -39.38 37.07 4.64
N GLU A 49 -39.30 35.75 4.77
CA GLU A 49 -39.73 35.04 5.99
C GLU A 49 -38.69 34.03 6.51
N LYS A 50 -37.41 34.39 6.56
CA LYS A 50 -36.38 33.58 7.27
C LYS A 50 -35.47 34.40 8.19
N GLU A 51 -36.03 35.44 8.81
CA GLU A 51 -35.44 36.02 10.02
C GLU A 51 -36.52 36.06 11.12
N LYS A 52 -36.68 34.94 11.83
CA LYS A 52 -37.09 34.85 13.26
C LYS A 52 -37.33 33.40 13.70
N GLY A 53 -36.58 32.96 14.71
CA GLY A 53 -36.81 31.76 15.54
C GLY A 53 -36.13 30.49 15.01
N GLY A 54 -35.39 29.70 15.77
CA GLY A 54 -35.04 29.71 17.19
C GLY A 54 -33.91 28.70 17.44
N GLU A 55 -33.33 28.75 18.63
CA GLU A 55 -32.25 27.86 19.10
C GLU A 55 -32.70 26.38 19.11
N GLU A 56 -32.35 25.61 18.08
CA GLU A 56 -32.39 24.15 18.15
C GLU A 56 -31.06 23.61 18.70
N LYS A 57 -31.10 23.14 19.94
CA LYS A 57 -30.05 22.32 20.56
C LYS A 57 -29.74 21.14 19.64
N LYS A 58 -28.52 21.08 19.07
CA LYS A 58 -27.98 19.90 18.36
C LYS A 58 -28.11 18.67 19.28
N LYS A 59 -29.18 17.88 19.11
CA LYS A 59 -29.34 16.58 19.77
C LYS A 59 -28.32 15.64 19.12
N GLY A 60 -27.38 15.13 19.92
CA GLY A 60 -26.44 14.10 19.48
C GLY A 60 -27.17 12.85 18.93
N PRO A 61 -26.45 11.98 18.20
CA PRO A 61 -27.04 10.86 17.48
C PRO A 61 -27.94 10.02 18.38
N THR A 62 -29.13 9.67 17.88
CA THR A 62 -30.11 8.85 18.60
C THR A 62 -29.56 7.44 18.83
N LYS A 63 -30.06 6.74 19.87
CA LYS A 63 -29.60 5.38 20.21
C LYS A 63 -29.67 4.41 19.01
N GLU A 64 -30.70 4.55 18.18
CA GLU A 64 -30.87 3.75 16.96
C GLU A 64 -29.81 4.06 15.89
N GLN A 65 -29.41 5.33 15.74
CA GLN A 65 -28.32 5.72 14.83
C GLN A 65 -26.97 5.17 15.32
N LEU A 66 -26.70 5.21 16.63
CA LEU A 66 -25.51 4.60 17.23
C LEU A 66 -25.48 3.08 17.06
N GLU A 67 -26.63 2.43 17.10
CA GLU A 67 -26.76 0.98 16.94
C GLU A 67 -26.60 0.56 15.48
N GLN A 68 -27.14 1.34 14.53
CA GLN A 68 -26.90 1.16 13.10
C GLN A 68 -25.44 1.41 12.71
N ILE A 69 -24.78 2.41 13.31
CA ILE A 69 -23.35 2.66 13.11
C ILE A 69 -22.53 1.48 13.65
N LYS A 70 -22.83 0.99 14.86
CA LYS A 70 -22.17 -0.21 15.40
C LYS A 70 -22.34 -1.43 14.50
N LYS A 71 -23.54 -1.62 13.96
CA LYS A 71 -23.82 -2.73 13.04
C LYS A 71 -23.07 -2.60 11.72
N LYS A 72 -23.01 -1.40 11.13
CA LYS A 72 -22.20 -1.12 9.93
C LYS A 72 -20.69 -1.26 10.18
N VAL A 73 -20.21 -0.89 11.37
CA VAL A 73 -18.81 -1.10 11.77
C VAL A 73 -18.52 -2.60 11.93
N GLN A 74 -19.40 -3.35 12.59
CA GLN A 74 -19.28 -4.81 12.72
C GLN A 74 -19.36 -5.52 11.37
N GLU A 75 -20.21 -5.08 10.44
CA GLU A 75 -20.31 -5.62 9.08
C GLU A 75 -19.06 -5.30 8.25
N ARG A 76 -18.46 -4.10 8.40
CA ARG A 76 -17.15 -3.75 7.80
C ARG A 76 -16.01 -4.56 8.40
N GLU A 77 -16.02 -4.80 9.71
CA GLU A 77 -15.04 -5.63 10.40
C GLU A 77 -15.15 -7.10 9.96
N ALA A 78 -16.36 -7.64 9.84
CA ALA A 78 -16.63 -8.99 9.34
C ALA A 78 -16.28 -9.16 7.84
N ALA A 79 -16.49 -8.13 7.01
CA ALA A 79 -16.08 -8.14 5.60
C ALA A 79 -14.55 -8.09 5.41
N ASN A 80 -13.84 -7.51 6.39
CA ASN A 80 -12.37 -7.47 6.44
C ASN A 80 -11.75 -8.65 7.20
N GLU A 81 -12.53 -9.61 7.67
CA GLU A 81 -11.95 -10.80 8.28
C GLU A 81 -11.22 -11.64 7.22
N PRO A 82 -9.93 -11.92 7.41
CA PRO A 82 -9.19 -12.80 6.53
C PRO A 82 -9.85 -14.18 6.54
N LYS A 83 -10.40 -14.57 5.38
CA LYS A 83 -10.98 -15.88 5.16
C LYS A 83 -9.85 -16.87 4.87
N PHE A 84 -10.05 -18.13 5.27
CA PHE A 84 -9.15 -19.22 4.90
C PHE A 84 -8.98 -19.27 3.39
N ILE A 85 -7.74 -19.47 2.97
CA ILE A 85 -7.42 -19.60 1.56
C ILE A 85 -7.84 -21.01 1.14
N LYS A 86 -8.87 -21.10 0.29
CA LYS A 86 -9.41 -22.38 -0.19
C LYS A 86 -8.58 -22.91 -1.37
N GLY A 87 -8.40 -24.22 -1.42
CA GLY A 87 -7.83 -24.91 -2.59
C GLY A 87 -6.30 -24.83 -2.71
N VAL A 88 -5.60 -24.42 -1.65
CA VAL A 88 -4.13 -24.44 -1.58
C VAL A 88 -3.71 -25.42 -0.50
N ASP A 89 -2.78 -26.31 -0.84
CA ASP A 89 -2.17 -27.19 0.15
C ASP A 89 -1.03 -26.46 0.87
N PHE A 90 -1.16 -26.34 2.20
CA PHE A 90 -0.16 -25.72 3.07
C PHE A 90 0.68 -26.75 3.83
N SER A 91 0.54 -28.05 3.52
CA SER A 91 1.23 -29.15 4.20
C SER A 91 2.77 -29.05 4.12
N SER A 92 3.30 -28.48 3.03
CA SER A 92 4.74 -28.31 2.82
C SER A 92 5.34 -27.10 3.55
N PHE A 93 4.51 -26.26 4.18
CA PHE A 93 4.98 -25.07 4.88
C PHE A 93 5.35 -25.44 6.32
N ASP A 94 6.63 -25.25 6.67
CA ASP A 94 7.12 -25.40 8.04
C ASP A 94 6.91 -24.10 8.83
N LEU A 95 6.07 -24.16 9.86
CA LEU A 95 5.74 -23.03 10.70
C LEU A 95 6.89 -22.67 11.67
N GLU A 96 7.60 -23.67 12.19
CA GLU A 96 8.64 -23.46 13.20
C GLU A 96 9.84 -22.75 12.60
N ASP A 97 10.33 -23.29 11.49
CA ASP A 97 11.49 -22.75 10.77
C ASP A 97 11.22 -21.32 10.29
N TYR A 98 10.00 -21.05 9.83
CA TYR A 98 9.61 -19.70 9.39
C TYR A 98 9.58 -18.70 10.56
N ILE A 99 9.07 -19.11 11.72
CA ILE A 99 8.85 -18.21 12.86
C ILE A 99 10.12 -17.98 13.69
N GLU A 100 11.09 -18.91 13.65
CA GLU A 100 12.34 -18.80 14.40
C GLU A 100 13.15 -17.53 14.05
N GLY A 101 13.09 -17.09 12.79
CA GLY A 101 13.75 -15.87 12.33
C GLY A 101 13.16 -14.56 12.85
N TYR A 102 11.98 -14.56 13.48
CA TYR A 102 11.28 -13.35 13.93
C TYR A 102 11.20 -13.24 15.45
N GLN A 103 11.15 -12.01 15.96
CA GLN A 103 11.05 -11.73 17.38
C GLN A 103 9.99 -10.67 17.71
N GLY A 104 9.49 -10.70 18.95
CA GLY A 104 8.60 -9.67 19.49
C GLY A 104 7.27 -9.55 18.75
N HIS A 105 6.84 -8.30 18.52
CA HIS A 105 5.51 -8.02 17.98
C HIS A 105 5.30 -8.50 16.54
N THR A 106 6.34 -8.47 15.69
CA THR A 106 6.25 -9.00 14.32
C THR A 106 6.05 -10.51 14.31
N ARG A 107 6.71 -11.24 15.22
CA ARG A 107 6.47 -12.69 15.40
C ARG A 107 5.01 -12.97 15.74
N MET A 108 4.45 -12.20 16.68
CA MET A 108 3.04 -12.29 17.07
C MET A 108 2.10 -12.01 15.90
N GLU A 109 2.35 -10.96 15.11
CA GLU A 109 1.52 -10.60 13.97
C GLU A 109 1.55 -11.66 12.86
N ARG A 110 2.74 -12.17 12.52
CA ARG A 110 2.89 -13.24 11.51
C ARG A 110 2.21 -14.53 11.95
N LEU A 111 2.33 -14.93 13.23
CA LEU A 111 1.62 -16.09 13.77
C LEU A 111 0.10 -15.93 13.68
N LEU A 112 -0.42 -14.77 14.11
CA LEU A 112 -1.86 -14.47 14.03
C LEU A 112 -2.35 -14.47 12.58
N PHE A 113 -1.54 -13.96 11.66
CA PHE A 113 -1.84 -13.92 10.24
C PHE A 113 -1.92 -15.30 9.60
N ILE A 114 -0.99 -16.19 9.93
CA ILE A 114 -1.00 -17.59 9.48
C ILE A 114 -2.21 -18.33 10.05
N ALA A 115 -2.50 -18.15 11.35
CA ALA A 115 -3.65 -18.76 12.01
C ALA A 115 -5.00 -18.38 11.40
N GLN A 116 -5.07 -17.20 10.79
CA GLN A 116 -6.26 -16.70 10.10
C GLN A 116 -6.44 -17.29 8.69
N ARG A 117 -5.41 -17.91 8.11
CA ARG A 117 -5.37 -18.26 6.68
C ARG A 117 -5.12 -19.72 6.37
N SER A 118 -4.45 -20.43 7.26
CA SER A 118 -4.23 -21.87 7.18
C SER A 118 -5.01 -22.57 8.28
N GLU A 119 -5.93 -23.46 7.90
CA GLU A 119 -6.66 -24.32 8.84
C GLU A 119 -5.72 -25.34 9.48
N ILE A 120 -4.77 -25.90 8.71
CA ILE A 120 -3.81 -26.92 9.15
C ILE A 120 -2.90 -26.37 10.27
N HIS A 121 -2.43 -25.14 10.09
CA HIS A 121 -1.47 -24.52 11.02
C HIS A 121 -2.13 -23.70 12.14
N GLN A 122 -3.45 -23.56 12.12
CA GLN A 122 -4.18 -22.65 13.02
C GLN A 122 -3.92 -22.96 14.49
N GLN A 123 -4.12 -24.20 14.91
CA GLN A 123 -3.99 -24.57 16.33
C GLN A 123 -2.55 -24.38 16.83
N LYS A 124 -1.57 -24.78 16.02
CA LYS A 124 -0.14 -24.68 16.35
C LYS A 124 0.30 -23.21 16.43
N ALA A 125 -0.06 -22.41 15.43
CA ALA A 125 0.26 -20.98 15.39
C ALA A 125 -0.36 -20.20 16.55
N LEU A 126 -1.60 -20.52 16.95
CA LEU A 126 -2.24 -19.89 18.10
C LEU A 126 -1.56 -20.28 19.42
N LYS A 127 -1.15 -21.54 19.61
CA LYS A 127 -0.39 -21.95 20.81
C LYS A 127 0.93 -21.17 20.93
N MET A 128 1.71 -21.11 19.84
CA MET A 128 2.96 -20.34 19.79
C MET A 128 2.72 -18.83 20.00
N PHE A 129 1.60 -18.30 19.49
CA PHE A 129 1.22 -16.91 19.70
C PHE A 129 0.96 -16.60 21.16
N LEU A 130 0.23 -17.47 21.87
CA LEU A 130 -0.08 -17.27 23.30
C LEU A 130 1.18 -17.33 24.17
N GLU A 131 2.12 -18.22 23.85
CA GLU A 131 3.44 -18.25 24.49
C GLU A 131 4.20 -16.94 24.30
N GLU A 132 4.21 -16.39 23.08
CA GLU A 132 4.91 -15.14 22.79
C GLU A 132 4.22 -13.92 23.42
N VAL A 133 2.88 -13.86 23.41
CA VAL A 133 2.12 -12.79 24.08
C VAL A 133 2.38 -12.79 25.58
N LYS A 134 2.50 -13.97 26.22
CA LYS A 134 2.80 -14.09 27.66
C LYS A 134 4.18 -13.54 28.03
N LYS A 135 5.12 -13.46 27.07
CA LYS A 135 6.42 -12.77 27.25
C LYS A 135 6.28 -11.25 27.19
N THR A 136 5.27 -10.74 26.49
CA THR A 136 4.95 -9.31 26.42
C THR A 136 4.00 -8.88 27.55
N ARG A 137 3.71 -7.57 27.64
CA ARG A 137 2.77 -6.99 28.62
C ARG A 137 1.38 -6.74 28.02
N ASN A 138 1.09 -7.30 26.84
CA ASN A 138 -0.12 -6.98 26.07
C ASN A 138 -1.32 -7.83 26.50
N ILE A 139 -1.95 -7.43 27.60
CA ILE A 139 -3.15 -8.10 28.14
C ILE A 139 -4.34 -7.96 27.20
N GLN A 140 -4.45 -6.84 26.48
CA GLN A 140 -5.60 -6.57 25.61
C GLN A 140 -5.64 -7.54 24.42
N LYS A 141 -4.49 -7.77 23.76
CA LYS A 141 -4.39 -8.76 22.68
C LYS A 141 -4.63 -10.17 23.18
N TYR A 142 -4.05 -10.54 24.33
CA TYR A 142 -4.28 -11.85 24.94
C TYR A 142 -5.77 -12.16 25.13
N ARG A 143 -6.50 -11.25 25.80
CA ARG A 143 -7.94 -11.43 26.07
C ARG A 143 -8.75 -11.59 24.79
N LYS A 144 -8.53 -10.72 23.81
CA LYS A 144 -9.26 -10.73 22.53
C LYS A 144 -9.07 -12.04 21.77
N ILE A 145 -7.84 -12.58 21.75
CA ILE A 145 -7.52 -13.79 20.98
C ILE A 145 -8.04 -15.05 21.68
N VAL A 146 -7.88 -15.16 23.00
CA VAL A 146 -8.43 -16.30 23.77
C VAL A 146 -9.95 -16.34 23.67
N GLU A 147 -10.62 -15.19 23.74
CA GLU A 147 -12.07 -15.10 23.56
C GLU A 147 -12.50 -15.54 22.15
N LYS A 148 -11.81 -15.02 21.12
CA LYS A 148 -12.14 -15.29 19.71
C LYS A 148 -11.89 -16.74 19.28
N TYR A 149 -10.85 -17.40 19.78
CA TYR A 149 -10.45 -18.75 19.36
C TYR A 149 -10.65 -19.82 20.44
N SER A 150 -11.53 -19.56 21.40
CA SER A 150 -11.81 -20.47 22.52
C SER A 150 -12.24 -21.87 22.09
N ASP A 151 -12.88 -22.02 20.93
CA ASP A 151 -13.31 -23.31 20.38
C ASP A 151 -12.15 -24.13 19.79
N VAL A 152 -11.14 -23.45 19.22
CA VAL A 152 -9.97 -24.08 18.58
C VAL A 152 -8.90 -24.42 19.62
N LEU A 153 -8.79 -23.59 20.67
CA LEU A 153 -7.74 -23.66 21.68
C LEU A 153 -7.95 -24.71 22.78
N GLN A 154 -8.86 -25.68 22.62
CA GLN A 154 -9.26 -26.77 23.54
C GLN A 154 -8.57 -26.81 24.94
N ASP A 155 -7.25 -26.97 25.02
CA ASP A 155 -6.43 -27.04 26.25
C ASP A 155 -6.26 -25.69 27.02
N GLU A 156 -6.18 -24.54 26.34
CA GLU A 156 -6.01 -23.19 26.92
C GLU A 156 -7.29 -22.34 26.82
N LYS A 157 -8.45 -22.98 26.95
CA LYS A 157 -9.76 -22.32 26.78
C LYS A 157 -10.03 -21.21 27.80
N ASN A 158 -9.42 -21.30 28.99
CA ASN A 158 -9.66 -20.37 30.09
C ASN A 158 -8.57 -19.29 30.16
N LEU A 159 -8.98 -18.04 30.35
CA LEU A 159 -8.08 -16.92 30.60
C LEU A 159 -7.22 -17.19 31.84
N ASP A 160 -5.90 -17.04 31.70
CA ASP A 160 -4.99 -17.10 32.84
C ASP A 160 -5.08 -15.82 33.67
N GLN A 161 -6.04 -15.80 34.59
CA GLN A 161 -6.27 -14.65 35.46
C GLN A 161 -5.07 -14.37 36.38
N LYS A 162 -4.30 -15.40 36.76
CA LYS A 162 -3.11 -15.22 37.61
C LYS A 162 -2.02 -14.45 36.87
N TRP A 163 -1.78 -14.78 35.61
CA TRP A 163 -0.84 -14.05 34.77
C TRP A 163 -1.31 -12.61 34.52
N ILE A 164 -2.61 -12.40 34.29
CA ILE A 164 -3.18 -11.05 34.10
C ILE A 164 -2.94 -10.18 35.33
N ASP A 165 -3.31 -10.65 36.52
CA ASP A 165 -3.22 -9.87 37.75
C ASP A 165 -1.75 -9.59 38.12
N LYS A 166 -0.86 -10.57 37.92
CA LYS A 166 0.59 -10.39 38.08
C LYS A 166 1.13 -9.34 37.11
N THR A 167 0.81 -9.45 35.83
CA THR A 167 1.27 -8.53 34.78
C THR A 167 0.76 -7.10 35.01
N LEU A 168 -0.47 -6.93 35.51
CA LEU A 168 -1.01 -5.62 35.88
C LEU A 168 -0.22 -4.98 37.02
N LYS A 169 0.06 -5.74 38.08
CA LYS A 169 0.84 -5.26 39.23
C LYS A 169 2.28 -4.92 38.82
N ASP A 170 2.92 -5.81 38.07
CA ASP A 170 4.29 -5.60 37.59
C ASP A 170 4.37 -4.39 36.65
N SER A 171 3.38 -4.22 35.75
CA SER A 171 3.31 -3.07 34.84
C SER A 171 3.17 -1.74 35.57
N ALA A 172 2.36 -1.68 36.64
CA ALA A 172 2.22 -0.48 37.46
C ALA A 172 3.53 -0.11 38.15
N ASN A 173 4.20 -1.08 38.79
CA ASN A 173 5.49 -0.86 39.45
C ASN A 173 6.57 -0.39 38.47
N THR A 174 6.64 -0.99 37.28
CA THR A 174 7.60 -0.57 36.25
C THR A 174 7.31 0.84 35.75
N TYR A 175 6.05 1.20 35.58
CA TYR A 175 5.65 2.54 35.14
C TYR A 175 6.09 3.60 36.15
N ASP A 176 5.78 3.39 37.44
CA ASP A 176 6.12 4.34 38.51
C ASP A 176 7.64 4.54 38.62
N SER A 177 8.41 3.46 38.47
CA SER A 177 9.88 3.51 38.46
C SER A 177 10.42 4.32 37.27
N LEU A 178 9.93 4.05 36.05
CA LEU A 178 10.34 4.75 34.84
C LEU A 178 9.96 6.23 34.87
N GLU A 179 8.76 6.56 35.37
CA GLU A 179 8.30 7.94 35.51
C GLU A 179 9.12 8.70 36.56
N SER A 180 9.45 8.06 37.70
CA SER A 180 10.35 8.63 38.71
C SER A 180 11.73 8.94 38.13
N ASN A 181 12.30 8.03 37.35
CA ASN A 181 13.60 8.21 36.70
C ASN A 181 13.57 9.35 35.67
N LEU A 182 12.52 9.41 34.84
CA LEU A 182 12.33 10.50 33.89
C LEU A 182 12.21 11.86 34.61
N LYS A 183 11.47 11.91 35.71
CA LYS A 183 11.29 13.14 36.51
C LYS A 183 12.61 13.61 37.09
N LYS A 184 13.40 12.71 37.68
CA LYS A 184 14.76 13.01 38.19
C LYS A 184 15.68 13.49 37.07
N ALA A 185 15.65 12.86 35.90
CA ALA A 185 16.45 13.29 34.75
C ALA A 185 16.09 14.70 34.27
N LYS A 186 14.79 15.05 34.30
CA LYS A 186 14.31 16.41 33.99
C LYS A 186 14.72 17.43 35.04
N GLU A 187 14.63 17.09 36.32
CA GLU A 187 15.06 17.95 37.44
C GLU A 187 16.57 18.24 37.36
N ASN A 188 17.37 17.25 36.95
CA ASN A 188 18.81 17.37 36.77
C ASN A 188 19.24 17.93 35.40
N VAL A 189 18.28 18.26 34.51
CA VAL A 189 18.52 18.78 33.14
C VAL A 189 19.49 17.89 32.33
N ASN A 190 19.45 16.57 32.54
CA ASN A 190 20.28 15.63 31.81
C ASN A 190 19.57 15.21 30.51
N GLN A 191 19.98 15.78 29.36
CA GLN A 191 19.36 15.50 28.06
C GLN A 191 19.42 14.02 27.67
N GLU A 192 20.54 13.34 27.94
CA GLU A 192 20.70 11.92 27.63
C GLU A 192 19.77 11.06 28.51
N GLY A 193 19.68 11.39 29.80
CA GLY A 193 18.73 10.75 30.71
C GLY A 193 17.26 11.01 30.34
N ILE A 194 16.95 12.19 29.80
CA ILE A 194 15.62 12.51 29.28
C ILE A 194 15.32 11.70 28.01
N ARG A 195 16.27 11.54 27.09
CA ARG A 195 16.11 10.67 25.90
C ARG A 195 15.85 9.24 26.35
N GLU A 196 16.73 8.68 27.15
CA GLU A 196 16.66 7.28 27.58
C GLU A 196 15.38 6.99 28.36
N GLY A 197 15.00 7.87 29.29
CA GLY A 197 13.73 7.73 30.02
C GLY A 197 12.50 7.79 29.11
N ASN A 198 12.49 8.68 28.11
CA ASN A 198 11.39 8.72 27.13
C ASN A 198 11.39 7.48 26.23
N LEU A 199 12.55 6.99 25.82
CA LEU A 199 12.70 5.80 24.99
C LEU A 199 12.19 4.54 25.72
N GLN A 200 12.58 4.37 26.98
CA GLN A 200 12.12 3.27 27.84
C GLN A 200 10.60 3.32 28.09
N LEU A 201 10.04 4.51 28.33
CA LEU A 201 8.58 4.67 28.41
C LEU A 201 7.91 4.34 27.07
N GLY A 202 8.51 4.73 25.95
CA GLY A 202 8.06 4.35 24.62
C GLY A 202 7.98 2.82 24.45
N HIS A 203 9.05 2.11 24.80
CA HIS A 203 9.10 0.65 24.76
C HIS A 203 8.06 0.01 25.71
N PHE A 204 7.88 0.57 26.91
CA PHE A 204 6.85 0.11 27.84
C PHE A 204 5.43 0.24 27.27
N TYR A 205 5.10 1.38 26.66
CA TYR A 205 3.79 1.57 26.02
C TYR A 205 3.61 0.70 24.78
N PHE A 206 4.69 0.44 24.04
CA PHE A 206 4.70 -0.49 22.92
C PHE A 206 4.40 -1.92 23.37
N ASP A 207 5.09 -2.44 24.39
CA ASP A 207 4.85 -3.77 24.98
C ASP A 207 3.42 -3.93 25.51
N LYS A 208 2.85 -2.84 26.04
CA LYS A 208 1.46 -2.79 26.52
C LYS A 208 0.44 -2.80 25.37
N GLY A 209 0.85 -2.40 24.16
CA GLY A 209 0.00 -2.29 22.98
C GLY A 209 -0.64 -0.91 22.77
N ASP A 210 -0.24 0.12 23.52
CA ASP A 210 -0.69 1.50 23.30
C ASP A 210 0.26 2.24 22.35
N LEU A 211 0.01 2.04 21.06
CA LEU A 211 0.84 2.55 19.98
C LEU A 211 0.81 4.09 19.89
N LYS A 212 -0.33 4.72 20.21
CA LYS A 212 -0.47 6.18 20.13
C LYS A 212 0.39 6.86 21.19
N SER A 213 0.39 6.33 22.41
CA SER A 213 1.24 6.84 23.49
C SER A 213 2.71 6.57 23.20
N ALA A 214 3.06 5.37 22.72
CA ALA A 214 4.44 5.02 22.36
C ALA A 214 5.05 6.01 21.34
N LEU A 215 4.33 6.29 20.24
CA LEU A 215 4.77 7.26 19.23
C LEU A 215 5.04 8.68 19.78
N LYS A 216 4.21 9.14 20.74
CA LYS A 216 4.43 10.44 21.41
C LYS A 216 5.74 10.46 22.19
N TYR A 217 6.05 9.39 22.92
CA TYR A 217 7.30 9.31 23.68
C TYR A 217 8.52 9.18 22.77
N TYR A 218 8.44 8.44 21.66
CA TYR A 218 9.53 8.41 20.67
C TYR A 218 9.78 9.76 20.00
N SER A 219 8.73 10.53 19.70
CA SER A 219 8.89 11.89 19.18
C SER A 219 9.64 12.79 20.17
N ARG A 220 9.30 12.70 21.47
CA ARG A 220 9.98 13.45 22.53
C ARG A 220 11.42 12.98 22.75
N ALA A 221 11.69 11.67 22.64
CA ALA A 221 13.04 11.13 22.73
C ALA A 221 13.92 11.67 21.61
N LYS A 222 13.41 11.67 20.36
CA LYS A 222 14.12 12.24 19.20
C LYS A 222 14.47 13.72 19.39
N GLU A 223 13.57 14.53 19.94
CA GLU A 223 13.80 15.96 20.18
C GLU A 223 14.84 16.24 21.27
N ALA A 224 15.09 15.28 22.17
CA ALA A 224 16.03 15.43 23.28
C ALA A 224 17.50 15.21 22.89
N THR A 225 17.79 14.75 21.66
CA THR A 225 19.16 14.47 21.21
C THR A 225 19.54 15.12 19.90
N ASN A 226 20.81 15.50 19.80
CA ASN A 226 21.42 16.06 18.60
C ASN A 226 22.34 15.04 17.88
N ASP A 227 22.55 13.87 18.45
CA ASP A 227 23.39 12.83 17.84
C ASP A 227 22.64 12.12 16.71
N SER A 228 23.31 11.97 15.57
CA SER A 228 22.78 11.37 14.35
C SER A 228 22.35 9.91 14.58
N ILE A 229 23.20 9.13 15.26
CA ILE A 229 22.95 7.70 15.51
C ILE A 229 21.73 7.52 16.41
N GLU A 230 21.64 8.28 17.50
CA GLU A 230 20.52 8.20 18.43
C GLU A 230 19.19 8.69 17.83
N ILE A 231 19.23 9.70 16.94
CA ILE A 231 18.06 10.12 16.17
C ILE A 231 17.55 8.98 15.29
N VAL A 232 18.45 8.22 14.65
CA VAL A 232 18.07 7.08 13.82
C VAL A 232 17.50 5.94 14.67
N ASN A 233 18.10 5.63 15.82
CA ASN A 233 17.57 4.63 16.76
C ASN A 233 16.14 4.97 17.22
N CYS A 234 15.90 6.25 17.57
CA CYS A 234 14.56 6.72 17.93
C CYS A 234 13.58 6.61 16.75
N CYS A 235 14.01 6.94 15.53
CA CYS A 235 13.20 6.79 14.32
C CYS A 235 12.87 5.32 14.02
N LEU A 236 13.82 4.40 14.18
CA LEU A 236 13.61 2.96 13.98
C LEU A 236 12.59 2.40 14.97
N ALA A 237 12.70 2.76 16.25
CA ALA A 237 11.71 2.39 17.27
C ALA A 237 10.32 2.94 16.93
N ALA A 238 10.21 4.20 16.51
CA ALA A 238 8.95 4.79 16.06
C ALA A 238 8.38 4.07 14.82
N ILE A 239 9.23 3.73 13.83
CA ILE A 239 8.82 2.98 12.64
C ILE A 239 8.27 1.61 13.02
N LYS A 240 8.96 0.87 13.90
CA LYS A 240 8.49 -0.43 14.40
C LYS A 240 7.07 -0.32 14.97
N THR A 241 6.81 0.70 15.80
CA THR A 241 5.48 0.90 16.37
C THR A 241 4.42 1.32 15.35
N ALA A 242 4.82 2.10 14.35
CA ALA A 242 3.94 2.52 13.27
C ALA A 242 3.61 1.37 12.30
N MET A 243 4.52 0.39 12.13
CA MET A 243 4.30 -0.83 11.34
C MET A 243 3.22 -1.71 11.97
N GLU A 244 3.30 -1.96 13.28
CA GLU A 244 2.24 -2.68 14.01
C GLU A 244 0.89 -1.94 13.95
N GLY A 245 0.92 -0.61 14.05
CA GLY A 245 -0.27 0.23 13.90
C GLY A 245 -0.77 0.36 12.46
N LYS A 246 -0.08 -0.22 11.47
CA LYS A 246 -0.32 -0.06 10.02
C LYS A 246 -0.45 1.40 9.58
N SER A 247 0.25 2.31 10.25
CA SER A 247 0.19 3.75 9.98
C SER A 247 1.30 4.19 9.03
N TYR A 248 1.11 3.95 7.74
CA TYR A 248 2.09 4.22 6.67
C TYR A 248 2.56 5.68 6.57
N SER A 249 1.72 6.64 6.96
CA SER A 249 2.08 8.07 7.00
C SER A 249 3.20 8.37 8.01
N HIS A 250 3.09 7.81 9.22
CA HIS A 250 4.12 7.97 10.25
C HIS A 250 5.41 7.26 9.82
N ILE A 251 5.32 6.06 9.23
CA ILE A 251 6.49 5.34 8.71
C ILE A 251 7.25 6.18 7.70
N SER A 252 6.55 6.74 6.69
CA SER A 252 7.17 7.61 5.69
C SER A 252 7.84 8.83 6.31
N SER A 253 7.19 9.46 7.30
CA SER A 253 7.72 10.65 7.97
C SER A 253 9.01 10.38 8.76
N TYR A 254 9.02 9.31 9.57
CA TYR A 254 10.20 8.93 10.36
C TYR A 254 11.32 8.35 9.47
N LEU A 255 10.97 7.64 8.40
CA LEU A 255 11.94 7.14 7.42
C LEU A 255 12.67 8.29 6.72
N ASN A 256 11.93 9.30 6.24
CA ASN A 256 12.52 10.50 5.64
C ASN A 256 13.39 11.27 6.64
N ALA A 257 13.02 11.29 7.93
CA ALA A 257 13.84 11.91 8.96
C ALA A 257 15.14 11.14 9.21
N ALA A 258 15.11 9.80 9.21
CA ALA A 258 16.30 8.96 9.38
C ALA A 258 17.23 9.02 8.15
N GLN A 259 16.67 9.00 6.93
CA GLN A 259 17.43 9.07 5.69
C GLN A 259 18.20 10.39 5.51
N LYS A 260 17.72 11.49 6.10
CA LYS A 260 18.48 12.76 6.08
C LYS A 260 19.82 12.65 6.79
N GLN A 261 19.93 11.74 7.76
CA GLN A 261 21.11 11.60 8.62
C GLN A 261 22.07 10.53 8.10
N SER A 262 21.92 10.08 6.85
CA SER A 262 22.54 8.87 6.30
C SER A 262 24.06 8.94 6.06
N GLU A 263 24.68 10.11 6.14
CA GLU A 263 26.11 10.30 5.81
C GLU A 263 27.05 9.61 6.83
N ASP A 264 26.66 9.54 8.10
CA ASP A 264 27.48 8.96 9.19
C ASP A 264 27.06 7.54 9.60
N LEU A 265 26.05 6.95 8.94
CA LEU A 265 25.47 5.69 9.37
C LEU A 265 26.26 4.47 8.89
N GLU A 266 26.32 3.45 9.75
CA GLU A 266 26.81 2.14 9.36
C GLU A 266 26.06 1.59 8.12
N ILE A 267 26.79 0.85 7.29
CA ILE A 267 26.27 0.19 6.09
C ILE A 267 25.04 -0.67 6.43
N SER A 268 25.03 -1.28 7.62
CA SER A 268 23.96 -2.11 8.15
C SER A 268 22.65 -1.33 8.36
N THR A 269 22.72 -0.21 9.08
CA THR A 269 21.58 0.67 9.35
C THR A 269 21.00 1.24 8.05
N ASN A 270 21.86 1.59 7.09
CA ASN A 270 21.42 2.02 5.76
C ASN A 270 20.70 0.89 4.99
N GLY A 271 21.13 -0.37 5.14
CA GLY A 271 20.41 -1.56 4.64
C GLY A 271 19.02 -1.72 5.25
N ILE A 272 18.90 -1.49 6.55
CA ILE A 272 17.61 -1.55 7.27
C ILE A 272 16.66 -0.48 6.76
N LEU A 273 17.11 0.78 6.66
CA LEU A 273 16.28 1.88 6.16
C LEU A 273 15.82 1.66 4.72
N LYS A 274 16.68 1.14 3.84
CA LYS A 274 16.29 0.78 2.46
C LYS A 274 15.25 -0.33 2.43
N THR A 275 15.39 -1.35 3.26
CA THR A 275 14.44 -2.47 3.32
C THR A 275 13.07 -2.00 3.83
N ILE A 276 13.03 -1.15 4.85
CA ILE A 276 11.79 -0.51 5.34
C ILE A 276 11.15 0.34 4.24
N ASN A 277 11.94 1.09 3.47
CA ASN A 277 11.44 1.86 2.33
C ASN A 277 10.82 0.94 1.25
N GLY A 278 11.47 -0.19 0.97
CA GLY A 278 10.95 -1.22 0.07
C GLY A 278 9.61 -1.78 0.55
N LEU A 279 9.46 -2.06 1.85
CA LEU A 279 8.20 -2.52 2.45
C LEU A 279 7.09 -1.46 2.31
N LEU A 280 7.40 -0.18 2.55
CA LEU A 280 6.44 0.92 2.38
C LEU A 280 5.98 1.08 0.92
N GLN A 281 6.89 0.91 -0.03
CA GLN A 281 6.58 0.95 -1.47
C GLN A 281 5.78 -0.28 -1.91
N LEU A 282 6.04 -1.43 -1.31
CA LEU A 282 5.27 -2.67 -1.52
C LEU A 282 3.82 -2.46 -1.10
N THR A 283 3.55 -1.90 0.09
CA THR A 283 2.18 -1.62 0.54
C THR A 283 1.50 -0.54 -0.31
N SER A 284 2.27 0.41 -0.84
CA SER A 284 1.80 1.43 -1.79
C SER A 284 1.61 0.90 -3.22
N ARG A 285 1.89 -0.39 -3.47
CA ARG A 285 1.79 -1.09 -4.77
C ARG A 285 2.77 -0.60 -5.85
N GLU A 286 3.82 0.10 -5.44
CA GLU A 286 4.91 0.51 -6.33
C GLU A 286 5.97 -0.59 -6.41
N PHE A 287 5.65 -1.68 -7.11
CA PHE A 287 6.48 -2.90 -7.09
C PHE A 287 7.88 -2.73 -7.67
N LYS A 288 8.04 -1.87 -8.70
CA LYS A 288 9.34 -1.69 -9.38
C LYS A 288 10.32 -0.93 -8.49
N THR A 289 9.87 0.16 -7.85
CA THR A 289 10.68 0.94 -6.91
C THR A 289 11.01 0.09 -5.69
N ALA A 290 10.03 -0.65 -5.15
CA ALA A 290 10.24 -1.57 -4.03
C ALA A 290 11.32 -2.61 -4.35
N ALA A 291 11.27 -3.26 -5.51
CA ALA A 291 12.30 -4.21 -5.96
C ALA A 291 13.69 -3.58 -6.00
N HIS A 292 13.81 -2.35 -6.50
CA HIS A 292 15.08 -1.62 -6.49
C HIS A 292 15.60 -1.39 -5.07
N GLN A 293 14.75 -1.01 -4.10
CA GLN A 293 15.17 -0.79 -2.72
C GLN A 293 15.69 -2.08 -2.06
N PHE A 294 14.99 -3.21 -2.23
CA PHE A 294 15.43 -4.50 -1.67
C PHE A 294 16.75 -4.98 -2.27
N ILE A 295 16.93 -4.87 -3.59
CA ILE A 295 18.15 -5.32 -4.28
C ILE A 295 19.36 -4.48 -3.90
N HIS A 296 19.16 -3.17 -3.65
CA HIS A 296 20.23 -2.25 -3.29
C HIS A 296 20.36 -2.05 -1.78
N ALA A 297 19.69 -2.87 -0.96
CA ALA A 297 19.92 -2.92 0.48
C ALA A 297 21.28 -3.60 0.72
N PRO A 298 22.36 -2.84 0.99
CA PRO A 298 23.69 -3.41 1.11
C PRO A 298 23.72 -4.35 2.30
N GLY A 299 24.21 -5.58 2.20
CA GLY A 299 24.30 -6.48 3.34
C GLY A 299 25.51 -7.39 3.40
N LYS A 300 25.98 -7.60 4.62
CA LYS A 300 26.94 -8.65 4.97
C LYS A 300 26.16 -9.80 5.59
N ASN A 301 25.89 -10.85 4.80
CA ASN A 301 25.43 -12.21 5.10
C ASN A 301 24.29 -12.49 6.12
N THR A 302 23.99 -11.62 7.07
CA THR A 302 22.96 -11.77 8.11
C THR A 302 22.54 -10.38 8.58
N PHE A 303 21.54 -9.79 7.92
CA PHE A 303 20.77 -8.75 8.58
C PHE A 303 19.75 -9.37 9.48
N GLU A 304 19.95 -9.18 10.77
CA GLU A 304 19.01 -9.56 11.79
C GLU A 304 18.48 -8.28 12.42
N TYR A 305 17.47 -7.71 11.77
CA TYR A 305 16.49 -6.87 12.46
C TYR A 305 15.19 -7.68 12.59
N PRO A 306 15.22 -8.79 13.36
CA PRO A 306 14.15 -9.80 13.41
C PRO A 306 12.83 -9.23 13.94
N GLU A 307 12.90 -8.04 14.52
CA GLU A 307 11.76 -7.25 14.96
C GLU A 307 10.92 -6.66 13.82
N ILE A 308 11.38 -6.68 12.56
CA ILE A 308 10.59 -6.24 11.38
C ILE A 308 10.70 -7.24 10.22
N PHE A 309 11.91 -7.65 9.84
CA PHE A 309 12.13 -8.51 8.67
C PHE A 309 13.39 -9.37 8.83
N THR A 310 13.48 -10.43 8.02
CA THR A 310 14.64 -11.33 7.95
C THR A 310 15.40 -11.16 6.64
N SER A 311 16.62 -11.70 6.58
CA SER A 311 17.38 -11.75 5.32
C SER A 311 16.69 -12.63 4.25
N LEU A 312 15.90 -13.63 4.67
CA LEU A 312 15.06 -14.45 3.79
C LEU A 312 13.97 -13.60 3.10
N ASP A 313 13.31 -12.71 3.85
CA ASP A 313 12.30 -11.80 3.30
C ASP A 313 12.88 -10.92 2.18
N ILE A 314 14.11 -10.41 2.35
CA ILE A 314 14.76 -9.57 1.33
C ILE A 314 14.98 -10.37 0.05
N GLY A 315 15.43 -11.62 0.16
CA GLY A 315 15.60 -12.53 -0.97
C GLY A 315 14.28 -12.82 -1.69
N ILE A 316 13.22 -13.13 -0.93
CA ILE A 316 11.88 -13.43 -1.48
C ILE A 316 11.26 -12.18 -2.10
N TYR A 317 11.16 -11.06 -1.38
CA TYR A 317 10.53 -9.84 -1.87
C TYR A 317 11.32 -9.23 -3.02
N GLY A 318 12.63 -9.12 -2.89
CA GLY A 318 13.50 -8.62 -3.95
C GLY A 318 13.42 -9.48 -5.22
N GLY A 319 13.51 -10.81 -5.07
CA GLY A 319 13.46 -11.75 -6.18
C GLY A 319 12.10 -11.80 -6.87
N PHE A 320 11.02 -11.89 -6.10
CA PHE A 320 9.67 -12.00 -6.63
C PHE A 320 9.18 -10.70 -7.29
N LEU A 321 9.42 -9.55 -6.66
CA LEU A 321 9.01 -8.26 -7.22
C LEU A 321 9.82 -7.89 -8.47
N SER A 322 11.11 -8.21 -8.49
CA SER A 322 11.95 -7.99 -9.67
C SER A 322 11.58 -8.93 -10.81
N LEU A 323 11.26 -10.19 -10.54
CA LEU A 323 10.72 -11.11 -11.53
C LEU A 323 9.43 -10.56 -12.16
N ALA A 324 8.55 -9.94 -11.37
CA ALA A 324 7.33 -9.33 -11.89
C ALA A 324 7.55 -8.04 -12.69
N THR A 325 8.59 -7.24 -12.39
CA THR A 325 8.70 -5.86 -12.89
C THR A 325 9.89 -5.57 -13.80
N PHE A 326 11.01 -6.28 -13.65
CA PHE A 326 12.25 -5.95 -14.35
C PHE A 326 12.34 -6.60 -15.72
N ASN A 327 12.89 -5.90 -16.71
CA ASN A 327 13.14 -6.48 -18.02
C ASN A 327 14.33 -7.47 -17.98
N ARG A 328 14.49 -8.33 -19.00
CA ARG A 328 15.58 -9.34 -19.05
C ARG A 328 16.98 -8.76 -18.81
N ARG A 329 17.25 -7.54 -19.32
CA ARG A 329 18.52 -6.82 -19.09
C ARG A 329 18.68 -6.34 -17.65
N GLU A 330 17.61 -5.84 -17.05
CA GLU A 330 17.59 -5.37 -15.66
C GLU A 330 17.74 -6.55 -14.68
N LEU A 331 17.09 -7.68 -14.96
CA LEU A 331 17.25 -8.92 -14.18
C LEU A 331 18.71 -9.39 -14.18
N LYS A 332 19.36 -9.44 -15.34
CA LYS A 332 20.77 -9.83 -15.42
C LYS A 332 21.65 -8.89 -14.59
N ARG A 333 21.58 -7.59 -14.87
CA ARG A 333 22.48 -6.60 -14.27
C ARG A 333 22.26 -6.44 -12.76
N ASN A 334 21.01 -6.39 -12.31
CA ASN A 334 20.70 -6.01 -10.93
C ASN A 334 20.61 -7.22 -9.99
N ILE A 335 20.40 -8.44 -10.51
CA ILE A 335 20.21 -9.65 -9.70
C ILE A 335 21.33 -10.66 -9.96
N LEU A 336 21.48 -11.14 -11.21
CA LEU A 336 22.41 -12.23 -11.51
C LEU A 336 23.88 -11.80 -11.42
N ASP A 337 24.18 -10.58 -11.86
CA ASP A 337 25.53 -10.01 -11.83
C ASP A 337 25.83 -9.32 -10.48
N ASN A 338 24.83 -9.14 -9.60
CA ASN A 338 24.97 -8.45 -8.32
C ASN A 338 25.35 -9.43 -7.20
N GLU A 339 26.62 -9.41 -6.80
CA GLU A 339 27.15 -10.29 -5.75
C GLU A 339 26.44 -10.12 -4.40
N TYR A 340 26.06 -8.88 -4.03
CA TYR A 340 25.39 -8.62 -2.75
C TYR A 340 24.02 -9.31 -2.69
N PHE A 341 23.25 -9.22 -3.76
CA PHE A 341 21.91 -9.80 -3.79
C PHE A 341 21.94 -11.33 -3.99
N LYS A 342 23.00 -11.84 -4.63
CA LYS A 342 23.22 -13.28 -4.76
C LYS A 342 23.31 -13.97 -3.40
N ASN A 343 23.95 -13.34 -2.40
CA ASN A 343 24.01 -13.87 -1.04
C ASN A 343 22.61 -14.07 -0.42
N TYR A 344 21.65 -13.17 -0.66
CA TYR A 344 20.27 -13.37 -0.20
C TYR A 344 19.54 -14.47 -0.99
N LEU A 345 19.81 -14.59 -2.29
CA LEU A 345 19.24 -15.67 -3.11
C LEU A 345 19.81 -17.05 -2.76
N GLU A 346 21.01 -17.13 -2.22
CA GLU A 346 21.57 -18.38 -1.70
C GLU A 346 20.80 -18.89 -0.48
N LEU A 347 20.22 -17.99 0.33
CA LEU A 347 19.35 -18.37 1.44
C LEU A 347 17.99 -18.94 0.96
N VAL A 348 17.56 -18.59 -0.26
CA VAL A 348 16.27 -19.00 -0.83
C VAL A 348 16.48 -19.63 -2.21
N PRO A 349 16.95 -20.90 -2.27
CA PRO A 349 17.31 -21.56 -3.52
C PRO A 349 16.13 -21.68 -4.49
N GLU A 350 14.91 -21.83 -3.98
CA GLU A 350 13.70 -21.90 -4.83
C GLU A 350 13.50 -20.63 -5.66
N MET A 351 13.66 -19.45 -5.04
CA MET A 351 13.53 -18.17 -5.73
C MET A 351 14.66 -17.97 -6.75
N ARG A 352 15.88 -18.36 -6.39
CA ARG A 352 17.05 -18.32 -7.30
C ARG A 352 16.79 -19.15 -8.55
N ASP A 353 16.33 -20.38 -8.38
CA ASP A 353 16.12 -21.33 -9.48
C ASP A 353 14.98 -20.86 -10.40
N ILE A 354 13.91 -20.28 -9.84
CA ILE A 354 12.82 -19.64 -10.62
C ILE A 354 13.37 -18.51 -11.49
N ILE A 355 14.16 -17.59 -10.93
CA ILE A 355 14.75 -16.46 -11.67
C ILE A 355 15.69 -16.97 -12.76
N TYR A 356 16.52 -17.97 -12.45
CA TYR A 356 17.45 -18.56 -13.40
C TYR A 356 16.72 -19.26 -14.56
N ASN A 357 15.72 -20.09 -14.27
CA ASN A 357 14.89 -20.76 -15.29
C ASN A 357 14.15 -19.76 -16.18
N PHE A 358 13.65 -18.65 -15.62
CA PHE A 358 13.05 -17.56 -16.40
C PHE A 358 14.08 -16.90 -17.34
N TYR A 359 15.31 -16.69 -16.87
CA TYR A 359 16.38 -16.08 -17.66
C TYR A 359 16.89 -17.01 -18.78
N GLU A 360 17.07 -18.31 -18.51
CA GLU A 360 17.45 -19.34 -19.48
C GLU A 360 16.29 -19.72 -20.43
N SER A 361 15.10 -19.15 -20.23
CA SER A 361 13.90 -19.43 -21.05
C SER A 361 13.41 -20.89 -20.94
N ASN A 362 13.66 -21.54 -19.79
CA ASN A 362 13.09 -22.84 -19.43
C ASN A 362 11.76 -22.64 -18.69
N TYR A 363 10.68 -22.48 -19.45
CA TYR A 363 9.37 -22.09 -18.90
C TYR A 363 8.64 -23.21 -18.15
N ALA A 364 8.90 -24.48 -18.48
CA ALA A 364 8.26 -25.61 -17.80
C ALA A 364 8.70 -25.69 -16.33
N ALA A 365 10.02 -25.73 -16.09
CA ALA A 365 10.58 -25.73 -14.74
C ALA A 365 10.30 -24.42 -13.98
N PHE A 366 10.21 -23.30 -14.71
CA PHE A 366 9.84 -22.01 -14.14
C PHE A 366 8.41 -22.01 -13.58
N VAL A 367 7.43 -22.51 -14.32
CA VAL A 367 6.03 -22.57 -13.87
C VAL A 367 5.90 -23.55 -12.70
N GLU A 368 6.57 -24.69 -12.77
CA GLU A 368 6.59 -25.67 -11.67
C GLU A 368 7.15 -25.08 -10.37
N GLY A 369 8.30 -24.39 -10.44
CA GLY A 369 8.87 -23.71 -9.29
C GLY A 369 7.97 -22.60 -8.75
N LEU A 370 7.29 -21.86 -9.63
CA LEU A 370 6.38 -20.78 -9.24
C LEU A 370 5.13 -21.30 -8.50
N GLU A 371 4.59 -22.45 -8.88
CA GLU A 371 3.49 -23.09 -8.14
C GLU A 371 3.97 -23.70 -6.80
N LYS A 372 5.21 -24.22 -6.75
CA LYS A 372 5.79 -24.77 -5.52
C LYS A 372 5.93 -23.73 -4.39
N ILE A 373 6.39 -22.53 -4.72
CA ILE A 373 6.62 -21.47 -3.71
C ILE A 373 5.34 -20.70 -3.33
N LYS A 374 4.27 -20.81 -4.13
CA LYS A 374 3.02 -20.06 -3.97
C LYS A 374 2.38 -20.18 -2.59
N PRO A 375 2.29 -21.36 -1.94
CA PRO A 375 1.71 -21.48 -0.60
C PRO A 375 2.46 -20.63 0.44
N GLN A 376 3.79 -20.60 0.37
CA GLN A 376 4.63 -19.79 1.26
C GLN A 376 4.35 -18.29 1.07
N LEU A 377 4.25 -17.82 -0.17
CA LEU A 377 3.99 -16.40 -0.46
C LEU A 377 2.58 -15.96 -0.02
N LEU A 378 1.60 -16.86 -0.04
CA LEU A 378 0.22 -16.59 0.39
C LEU A 378 0.07 -16.48 1.92
N LEU A 379 0.96 -17.15 2.67
CA LEU A 379 1.04 -17.07 4.13
C LEU A 379 1.89 -15.89 4.63
N ASP A 380 2.56 -15.16 3.74
CA ASP A 380 3.34 -13.97 4.08
C ASP A 380 2.45 -12.74 4.39
N GLN A 381 2.79 -12.03 5.48
CA GLN A 381 2.03 -10.90 5.99
C GLN A 381 1.88 -9.76 4.98
N TYR A 382 2.95 -9.42 4.25
CA TYR A 382 2.98 -8.25 3.38
C TYR A 382 2.63 -8.61 1.92
N LEU A 383 3.14 -9.75 1.44
CA LEU A 383 3.08 -10.09 0.02
C LEU A 383 1.75 -10.70 -0.40
N SER A 384 1.13 -11.47 0.47
CA SER A 384 -0.05 -12.27 0.17
C SER A 384 -1.22 -11.54 -0.52
N SER A 385 -1.50 -10.29 -0.14
CA SER A 385 -2.55 -9.48 -0.78
C SER A 385 -2.23 -9.07 -2.23
N HIS A 386 -0.98 -9.26 -2.65
CA HIS A 386 -0.47 -8.89 -3.96
C HIS A 386 -0.07 -10.11 -4.80
N VAL A 387 -0.01 -11.31 -4.21
CA VAL A 387 0.44 -12.55 -4.86
C VAL A 387 -0.30 -12.80 -6.17
N GLU A 388 -1.63 -12.88 -6.16
CA GLU A 388 -2.40 -13.19 -7.38
C GLU A 388 -2.10 -12.23 -8.54
N ARG A 389 -2.07 -10.92 -8.24
CA ARG A 389 -1.78 -9.89 -9.24
C ARG A 389 -0.35 -9.99 -9.77
N LEU A 390 0.61 -10.30 -8.91
CA LEU A 390 2.02 -10.44 -9.30
C LEU A 390 2.21 -11.72 -10.13
N TYR A 391 1.54 -12.83 -9.80
CA TYR A 391 1.55 -14.07 -10.59
C TYR A 391 1.04 -13.82 -12.01
N ILE A 392 -0.09 -13.12 -12.16
CA ILE A 392 -0.62 -12.75 -13.48
C ILE A 392 0.42 -11.96 -14.28
N ARG A 393 1.02 -10.91 -13.69
CA ARG A 393 2.05 -10.11 -14.37
C ARG A 393 3.30 -10.90 -14.74
N ILE A 394 3.76 -11.79 -13.86
CA ILE A 394 4.91 -12.66 -14.11
C ILE A 394 4.60 -13.58 -15.31
N ARG A 395 3.40 -14.16 -15.34
CA ARG A 395 2.94 -15.06 -16.40
C ARG A 395 2.79 -14.34 -17.74
N GLU A 396 2.15 -13.18 -17.76
CA GLU A 396 2.05 -12.30 -18.94
C GLU A 396 3.43 -12.01 -19.54
N LYS A 397 4.37 -11.63 -18.68
CA LYS A 397 5.75 -11.32 -19.07
C LYS A 397 6.48 -12.55 -19.62
N ALA A 398 6.28 -13.73 -19.02
CA ALA A 398 6.85 -14.97 -19.52
C ALA A 398 6.34 -15.31 -20.93
N ILE A 399 5.04 -15.16 -21.18
CA ILE A 399 4.40 -15.36 -22.48
C ILE A 399 4.96 -14.40 -23.54
N VAL A 400 5.07 -13.10 -23.21
CA VAL A 400 5.65 -12.10 -24.11
C VAL A 400 7.11 -12.42 -24.42
N GLN A 401 7.89 -12.83 -23.41
CA GLN A 401 9.29 -13.20 -23.60
C GLN A 401 9.46 -14.47 -24.44
N TYR A 402 8.60 -15.49 -24.23
CA TYR A 402 8.58 -16.71 -25.02
C TYR A 402 8.36 -16.43 -26.50
N PHE A 403 7.45 -15.51 -26.81
CA PHE A 403 7.09 -15.16 -28.17
C PHE A 403 8.10 -14.24 -28.88
N SER A 404 8.81 -13.39 -28.12
CA SER A 404 9.69 -12.34 -28.66
C SER A 404 10.69 -12.78 -29.76
N PRO A 405 11.33 -13.96 -29.74
CA PRO A 405 12.25 -14.37 -30.79
C PRO A 405 11.58 -14.98 -32.03
N TYR A 406 10.28 -15.29 -31.96
CA TYR A 406 9.57 -16.03 -33.02
C TYR A 406 8.65 -15.13 -33.85
N LEU A 407 8.55 -15.45 -35.14
CA LEU A 407 7.51 -14.86 -36.01
C LEU A 407 6.22 -15.67 -35.98
N THR A 408 6.32 -16.97 -35.75
CA THR A 408 5.19 -17.90 -35.73
C THR A 408 5.41 -18.93 -34.64
N VAL A 409 4.41 -19.18 -33.81
CA VAL A 409 4.48 -20.12 -32.69
C VAL A 409 3.28 -21.04 -32.72
N ASP A 410 3.53 -22.34 -32.55
CA ASP A 410 2.48 -23.35 -32.35
C ASP A 410 1.97 -23.28 -30.91
N MET A 411 0.69 -22.95 -30.74
CA MET A 411 0.07 -22.76 -29.43
C MET A 411 0.00 -24.06 -28.62
N LYS A 412 0.02 -25.23 -29.28
CA LYS A 412 0.01 -26.53 -28.57
C LYS A 412 1.32 -26.78 -27.84
N LYS A 413 2.45 -26.42 -28.46
CA LYS A 413 3.77 -26.49 -27.82
C LYS A 413 3.87 -25.49 -26.69
N MET A 414 3.40 -24.27 -26.93
CA MET A 414 3.34 -23.23 -25.90
C MET A 414 2.51 -23.66 -24.69
N ALA A 415 1.32 -24.23 -24.90
CA ALA A 415 0.48 -24.76 -23.83
C ALA A 415 1.21 -25.82 -22.99
N LYS A 416 1.95 -26.73 -23.65
CA LYS A 416 2.78 -27.75 -22.99
C LYS A 416 3.91 -27.13 -22.16
N ASP A 417 4.63 -26.17 -22.73
CA ASP A 417 5.75 -25.51 -22.05
C ASP A 417 5.31 -24.69 -20.82
N PHE A 418 4.08 -24.18 -20.83
CA PHE A 418 3.48 -23.46 -19.70
C PHE A 418 2.62 -24.33 -18.78
N GLY A 419 2.52 -25.65 -19.03
CA GLY A 419 1.75 -26.58 -18.21
C GLY A 419 0.24 -26.27 -18.16
N THR A 420 -0.33 -25.72 -19.23
CA THR A 420 -1.74 -25.29 -19.28
C THR A 420 -2.51 -25.89 -20.45
N SER A 421 -3.84 -25.79 -20.41
CA SER A 421 -4.68 -26.23 -21.52
C SER A 421 -4.59 -25.27 -22.71
N LEU A 422 -4.87 -25.78 -23.91
CA LEU A 422 -4.89 -24.97 -25.13
C LEU A 422 -5.93 -23.85 -25.06
N GLU A 423 -7.06 -24.09 -24.40
CA GLU A 423 -8.14 -23.10 -24.27
C GLU A 423 -7.73 -21.94 -23.36
N LEU A 424 -7.05 -22.24 -22.24
CA LEU A 424 -6.60 -21.21 -21.31
C LEU A 424 -5.50 -20.34 -21.91
N ILE A 425 -4.52 -20.95 -22.59
CA ILE A 425 -3.44 -20.17 -23.22
C ILE A 425 -3.99 -19.27 -24.34
N GLU A 426 -5.04 -19.71 -25.04
CA GLU A 426 -5.71 -18.91 -26.07
C GLU A 426 -6.40 -17.69 -25.49
N ILE A 427 -7.10 -17.84 -24.35
CA ILE A 427 -7.71 -16.72 -23.63
C ILE A 427 -6.64 -15.75 -23.12
N GLU A 428 -5.56 -16.27 -22.52
CA GLU A 428 -4.45 -15.45 -22.02
C GLU A 428 -3.78 -14.63 -23.13
N ILE A 429 -3.47 -15.27 -24.27
CA ILE A 429 -2.87 -14.59 -25.42
C ILE A 429 -3.84 -13.57 -26.01
N SER A 430 -5.13 -13.89 -26.09
CA SER A 430 -6.15 -12.96 -26.60
C SER A 430 -6.24 -11.70 -25.74
N ASN A 431 -6.21 -11.84 -24.41
CA ASN A 431 -6.18 -10.71 -23.48
C ASN A 431 -4.90 -9.89 -23.64
N LEU A 432 -3.74 -10.53 -23.80
CA LEU A 432 -2.47 -9.84 -24.03
C LEU A 432 -2.42 -9.04 -25.34
N ILE A 433 -3.08 -9.54 -26.40
CA ILE A 433 -3.22 -8.83 -27.67
C ILE A 433 -4.19 -7.66 -27.52
N ALA A 434 -5.31 -7.86 -26.82
CA ALA A 434 -6.29 -6.81 -26.57
C ALA A 434 -5.74 -5.65 -25.72
N GLU A 435 -4.81 -5.93 -24.81
CA GLU A 435 -4.10 -4.94 -23.99
C GLU A 435 -2.87 -4.32 -24.69
N ASP A 436 -2.63 -4.61 -25.97
CA ASP A 436 -1.48 -4.16 -26.76
C ASP A 436 -0.09 -4.55 -26.18
N LYS A 437 -0.05 -5.52 -25.24
CA LYS A 437 1.20 -6.04 -24.66
C LYS A 437 1.91 -7.01 -25.59
N LEU A 438 1.15 -7.70 -26.44
CA LEU A 438 1.66 -8.70 -27.39
C LEU A 438 1.27 -8.35 -28.83
N ALA A 439 2.25 -8.08 -29.68
CA ALA A 439 2.04 -7.80 -31.10
C ALA A 439 1.86 -9.09 -31.91
N GLY A 440 0.65 -9.65 -31.92
CA GLY A 440 0.35 -10.89 -32.63
C GLY A 440 -1.08 -11.00 -33.15
N LYS A 441 -1.33 -12.01 -33.97
CA LYS A 441 -2.64 -12.44 -34.48
C LYS A 441 -2.78 -13.94 -34.31
N ILE A 442 -3.92 -14.38 -33.82
CA ILE A 442 -4.21 -15.81 -33.60
C ILE A 442 -4.87 -16.38 -34.87
N ASP A 443 -4.26 -17.42 -35.44
CA ASP A 443 -4.91 -18.29 -36.43
C ASP A 443 -5.66 -19.39 -35.68
N GLN A 444 -6.97 -19.22 -35.57
CA GLN A 444 -7.84 -20.11 -34.82
C GLN A 444 -7.95 -21.51 -35.43
N LYS A 445 -7.81 -21.64 -36.76
CA LYS A 445 -7.97 -22.92 -37.45
C LYS A 445 -6.77 -23.81 -37.23
N ASN A 446 -5.57 -23.23 -37.36
CA ASN A 446 -4.32 -23.97 -37.23
C ASN A 446 -3.74 -23.95 -35.82
N LYS A 447 -4.30 -23.11 -34.92
CA LYS A 447 -3.80 -22.88 -33.55
C LYS A 447 -2.36 -22.38 -33.54
N ILE A 448 -2.10 -21.41 -34.41
CA ILE A 448 -0.78 -20.77 -34.58
C ILE A 448 -0.90 -19.29 -34.23
N LEU A 449 0.03 -18.80 -33.44
CA LEU A 449 0.19 -17.38 -33.16
C LEU A 449 1.18 -16.76 -34.15
N HIS A 450 0.72 -15.79 -34.94
CA HIS A 450 1.53 -15.06 -35.91
C HIS A 450 1.94 -13.69 -35.37
N GLY A 451 3.21 -13.32 -35.51
CA GLY A 451 3.77 -12.04 -35.08
C GLY A 451 3.43 -10.94 -36.06
N THR A 452 2.90 -9.84 -35.55
CA THR A 452 2.52 -8.70 -36.38
C THR A 452 3.76 -7.84 -36.63
N ARG A 453 4.34 -7.92 -37.82
CA ARG A 453 5.35 -6.95 -38.27
C ARG A 453 4.65 -5.69 -38.77
N ILE A 454 4.58 -4.68 -37.92
CA ILE A 454 4.12 -3.35 -38.35
C ILE A 454 5.21 -2.75 -39.23
N ASN A 455 4.86 -2.41 -40.48
CA ASN A 455 5.76 -1.68 -41.35
C ASN A 455 5.89 -0.24 -40.81
N LYS A 456 7.00 0.06 -40.12
CA LYS A 456 7.28 1.37 -39.52
C LYS A 456 7.05 2.51 -40.51
N ARG A 457 7.43 2.33 -41.77
CA ARG A 457 7.22 3.33 -42.82
C ARG A 457 5.73 3.66 -42.98
N SER A 458 4.89 2.64 -43.18
CA SER A 458 3.44 2.82 -43.35
C SER A 458 2.79 3.46 -42.12
N GLN A 459 3.23 3.09 -40.91
CA GLN A 459 2.77 3.69 -39.67
C GLN A 459 3.13 5.18 -39.60
N THR A 460 4.40 5.55 -39.86
CA THR A 460 4.82 6.97 -39.87
C THR A 460 4.03 7.77 -40.91
N PHE A 461 3.78 7.21 -42.10
CA PHE A 461 2.94 7.87 -43.10
C PHE A 461 1.51 8.10 -42.60
N GLN A 462 0.90 7.11 -41.95
CA GLN A 462 -0.45 7.25 -41.39
C GLN A 462 -0.49 8.29 -40.26
N GLU A 463 0.49 8.27 -39.36
CA GLU A 463 0.60 9.25 -38.27
C GLU A 463 0.75 10.68 -38.81
N VAL A 464 1.62 10.90 -39.80
CA VAL A 464 1.80 12.21 -40.45
C VAL A 464 0.52 12.67 -41.16
N LEU A 465 -0.19 11.76 -41.83
CA LEU A 465 -1.47 12.09 -42.48
C LEU A 465 -2.55 12.46 -41.47
N ASN A 466 -2.63 11.74 -40.35
CA ASN A 466 -3.57 12.04 -39.28
C ASN A 466 -3.24 13.39 -38.62
N PHE A 467 -1.96 13.63 -38.32
CA PHE A 467 -1.48 14.91 -37.82
C PHE A 467 -1.81 16.05 -38.78
N GLY A 468 -1.60 15.88 -40.09
CA GLY A 468 -1.93 16.87 -41.10
C GLY A 468 -3.44 17.16 -41.19
N LYS A 469 -4.29 16.14 -41.08
CA LYS A 469 -5.76 16.32 -41.02
C LYS A 469 -6.17 17.09 -39.77
N ASP A 470 -5.62 16.74 -38.61
CA ASP A 470 -5.90 17.41 -37.35
C ASP A 470 -5.41 18.86 -37.34
N TYR A 471 -4.21 19.11 -37.87
CA TYR A 471 -3.68 20.46 -38.04
C TYR A 471 -4.62 21.29 -38.92
N ARG A 472 -5.03 20.78 -40.08
CA ARG A 472 -5.98 21.48 -40.97
C ARG A 472 -7.31 21.78 -40.28
N ARG A 473 -7.85 20.83 -39.50
CA ARG A 473 -9.09 21.02 -38.74
C ARG A 473 -8.93 22.12 -37.69
N LYS A 474 -7.86 22.09 -36.91
CA LYS A 474 -7.55 23.10 -35.88
C LYS A 474 -7.36 24.49 -36.50
N THR A 475 -6.62 24.60 -37.60
CA THR A 475 -6.40 25.87 -38.31
C THR A 475 -7.71 26.44 -38.86
N ARG A 476 -8.56 25.62 -39.47
CA ARG A 476 -9.89 26.07 -39.94
C ARG A 476 -10.77 26.55 -38.79
N ALA A 477 -10.79 25.84 -37.67
CA ALA A 477 -11.52 26.27 -36.48
C ALA A 477 -10.99 27.59 -35.92
N LEU A 478 -9.66 27.80 -35.94
CA LEU A 478 -9.02 29.03 -35.49
C LEU A 478 -9.33 30.21 -36.42
N LEU A 479 -9.27 30.01 -37.74
CA LEU A 479 -9.68 31.01 -38.73
C LEU A 479 -11.16 31.38 -38.59
N LEU A 480 -12.03 30.38 -38.41
CA LEU A 480 -13.44 30.64 -38.15
C LEU A 480 -13.63 31.47 -36.88
N ARG A 481 -12.94 31.12 -35.79
CA ARG A 481 -12.97 31.88 -34.54
C ARG A 481 -12.48 33.32 -34.73
N ALA A 482 -11.40 33.54 -35.49
CA ALA A 482 -10.89 34.87 -35.80
C ALA A 482 -11.93 35.70 -36.58
N ASN A 483 -12.59 35.09 -37.57
CA ASN A 483 -13.66 35.74 -38.33
C ASN A 483 -14.88 36.08 -37.47
N LEU A 484 -15.27 35.20 -36.54
CA LEU A 484 -16.35 35.47 -35.60
C LEU A 484 -16.01 36.66 -34.68
N ILE A 485 -14.76 36.76 -34.22
CA ILE A 485 -14.28 37.88 -33.40
C ILE A 485 -14.27 39.19 -34.21
N GLN A 486 -13.75 39.18 -35.44
CA GLN A 486 -13.75 40.36 -36.32
C GLN A 486 -15.16 40.90 -36.57
N ASN A 487 -16.13 40.01 -36.77
CA ASN A 487 -17.54 40.37 -36.96
C ASN A 487 -18.29 40.61 -35.64
N LYS A 488 -17.58 40.74 -34.51
CA LYS A 488 -18.12 40.98 -33.16
C LYS A 488 -19.13 39.94 -32.66
N MET A 489 -19.20 38.76 -33.29
CA MET A 489 -20.02 37.62 -32.87
C MET A 489 -19.32 36.85 -31.75
N THR A 490 -19.18 37.53 -30.61
CA THR A 490 -18.53 36.98 -29.42
C THR A 490 -19.58 36.69 -28.36
N VAL A 491 -19.53 35.48 -27.78
CA VAL A 491 -20.37 35.13 -26.63
C VAL A 491 -19.88 35.94 -25.43
N LYS A 492 -20.62 36.98 -25.07
CA LYS A 492 -20.39 37.72 -23.84
C LYS A 492 -20.84 36.84 -22.69
N ARG A 493 -19.91 36.44 -21.82
CA ARG A 493 -20.29 35.78 -20.56
C ARG A 493 -21.28 36.71 -19.84
N PRO A 494 -22.43 36.21 -19.36
CA PRO A 494 -23.31 37.03 -18.55
C PRO A 494 -22.51 37.53 -17.35
N ARG A 495 -22.44 38.84 -17.17
CA ARG A 495 -21.83 39.43 -15.98
C ARG A 495 -22.65 38.94 -14.79
N LYS A 496 -22.10 38.04 -13.97
CA LYS A 496 -22.56 37.93 -12.57
C LYS A 496 -22.44 39.34 -12.00
N LYS A 497 -23.57 39.92 -11.55
CA LYS A 497 -23.59 41.20 -10.85
C LYS A 497 -22.73 41.06 -9.59
N VAL A 498 -21.44 41.39 -9.70
CA VAL A 498 -20.62 41.71 -8.54
C VAL A 498 -20.95 43.17 -8.22
N MET A 499 -21.62 43.38 -7.10
CA MET A 499 -21.77 44.71 -6.52
C MET A 499 -20.41 45.25 -6.10
N MET A 500 -20.21 46.52 -6.45
CA MET A 500 -19.22 47.47 -5.94
C MET A 500 -17.74 47.33 -6.34
N GLY A 501 -17.25 48.42 -6.95
CA GLY A 501 -16.05 49.09 -6.46
C GLY A 501 -14.77 48.85 -7.25
N GLY A 502 -14.43 49.82 -8.10
CA GLY A 502 -13.03 50.24 -8.28
C GLY A 502 -12.17 49.53 -9.34
N GLU A 503 -11.66 50.37 -10.23
CA GLU A 503 -10.38 50.23 -10.95
C GLU A 503 -10.34 49.42 -12.26
N ASN A 504 -10.34 50.20 -13.34
CA ASN A 504 -9.88 49.84 -14.68
C ASN A 504 -8.46 49.27 -14.63
N MET A 505 -8.29 47.99 -14.96
CA MET A 505 -6.99 47.45 -15.38
C MET A 505 -7.14 46.69 -16.70
N ASN A 506 -6.28 47.09 -17.65
CA ASN A 506 -6.18 46.63 -19.04
C ASN A 506 -6.12 45.10 -19.18
N PHE A 507 -7.27 44.48 -19.47
CA PHE A 507 -7.38 43.05 -19.79
C PHE A 507 -6.92 42.68 -21.21
N MET A 508 -6.70 43.66 -22.10
CA MET A 508 -6.30 43.39 -23.50
C MET A 508 -4.87 42.88 -23.67
N ASN A 509 -3.95 43.15 -22.73
CA ASN A 509 -2.55 42.73 -22.87
C ASN A 509 -2.26 41.29 -22.42
N LEU A 510 -3.11 40.68 -21.58
CA LEU A 510 -2.84 39.34 -21.03
C LEU A 510 -3.26 38.21 -21.99
N GLN A 511 -4.26 38.44 -22.84
CA GLN A 511 -4.70 37.43 -23.82
C GLN A 511 -3.74 37.30 -25.00
N LEU A 512 -3.10 38.39 -25.43
CA LEU A 512 -2.05 38.35 -26.46
C LEU A 512 -0.77 37.68 -25.96
N LEU A 513 -0.40 37.89 -24.69
CA LEU A 513 0.80 37.29 -24.10
C LEU A 513 0.67 35.77 -23.93
N ASN A 514 -0.52 35.28 -23.58
CA ASN A 514 -0.78 33.84 -23.44
C ASN A 514 -0.88 33.11 -24.79
N LEU A 515 -1.22 33.80 -25.87
CA LEU A 515 -1.21 33.22 -27.22
C LEU A 515 0.22 33.00 -27.74
N MET A 516 1.17 33.86 -27.36
CA MET A 516 2.58 33.76 -27.78
C MET A 516 3.37 32.72 -26.95
N ARG A 517 2.94 32.40 -25.71
CA ARG A 517 3.59 31.39 -24.87
C ARG A 517 3.22 29.95 -25.20
N GLY A 518 2.22 29.71 -26.04
CA GLY A 518 1.86 28.37 -26.53
C GLY A 518 2.67 27.89 -27.74
N PHE A 519 3.74 28.60 -28.12
CA PHE A 519 4.53 28.34 -29.32
C PHE A 519 6.01 28.03 -29.07
N ASN A 520 6.42 27.75 -27.82
CA ASN A 520 7.73 27.17 -27.52
C ASN A 520 7.60 25.77 -26.95
#